data_AF-A0A2G5SRL5-F1
#
_entry.id   AF-A0A2G5SRL5-F1
#
_cell.length_a   1.000
_cell.length_b   1.000
_cell.length_c   1.000
_cell.angle_alpha   90.00
_cell.angle_beta   90.00
_cell.angle_gamma   90.00
#
_symmetry.space_group_name_H-M   'P 1'
#
loop_
_entity.id
_entity.type
_entity.pdbx_description
1 polymer ?
#
loop_
_entity_poly.entity_id
_entity_poly.type
_entity_poly.pdbx_seq_one_letter_code
_entity_poly.pdbx_strand_id
1 'polypeptide(L)'
;MYSYKCPFPYLLVLDFETTSDGKTHDYPTEVIQFSIVPFDVRAKTILVERAFNEYVHPTINPILTKHCADFTGIQQLTLNAADTFPIVFQKFLGWLQNNGFEEENCAIVCDSRQDMWRIAQYQFRLINQPLPSLFRQWVNIKKIFDTGLEPCEKRELIGKTNIEKMVKYLEIEQIGIAHDALSDCLTLANITHRILEWGCPVTVNEMVYCSPLWRKHPIDMSLYTDWRTNFMSANRIFERVLPLAVRSVSNYDKTMFGICSYCKKGNTVCGVSHTQPPVDLYNNLPEPCVFAKCARYY
;
A
#
# COMPACT_ATOMS: atom_id res chain seq x y z
N MET A 1 -18.97 -16.97 -22.26
CA MET A 1 -17.84 -16.15 -21.77
C MET A 1 -17.24 -16.84 -20.55
N TYR A 2 -15.93 -17.03 -20.51
CA TYR A 2 -15.27 -17.57 -19.31
C TYR A 2 -15.37 -16.56 -18.16
N SER A 3 -15.64 -17.07 -16.96
CA SER A 3 -15.61 -16.29 -15.71
C SER A 3 -14.17 -15.94 -15.36
N TYR A 4 -13.96 -14.73 -14.85
CA TYR A 4 -12.66 -14.34 -14.32
C TYR A 4 -12.25 -15.20 -13.11
N LYS A 5 -10.96 -15.51 -13.01
CA LYS A 5 -10.38 -16.28 -11.90
C LYS A 5 -10.12 -15.34 -10.71
N CYS A 6 -11.18 -14.92 -10.03
CA CYS A 6 -11.11 -14.09 -8.84
C CYS A 6 -12.22 -14.50 -7.87
N PRO A 7 -11.93 -14.73 -6.57
CA PRO A 7 -12.94 -15.17 -5.59
C PRO A 7 -13.77 -14.02 -5.02
N PHE A 8 -13.46 -12.78 -5.38
CA PHE A 8 -14.13 -11.57 -4.90
C PHE A 8 -15.09 -11.05 -5.96
N PRO A 9 -16.33 -10.66 -5.60
CA PRO A 9 -17.20 -9.93 -6.52
C PRO A 9 -16.65 -8.54 -6.88
N TYR A 10 -15.97 -7.87 -5.95
CA TYR A 10 -15.41 -6.54 -6.15
C TYR A 10 -13.92 -6.51 -5.83
N LEU A 11 -13.16 -5.84 -6.68
CA LEU A 11 -11.79 -5.43 -6.41
C LEU A 11 -11.78 -3.92 -6.19
N LEU A 12 -11.11 -3.46 -5.14
CA LEU A 12 -10.99 -2.04 -4.80
C LEU A 12 -9.57 -1.60 -5.12
N VAL A 13 -9.38 -1.02 -6.30
CA VAL A 13 -8.07 -0.55 -6.76
C VAL A 13 -7.74 0.72 -6.01
N LEU A 14 -6.67 0.72 -5.22
CA LEU A 14 -6.36 1.76 -4.25
C LEU A 14 -4.95 2.28 -4.45
N ASP A 15 -4.81 3.60 -4.33
CA ASP A 15 -3.54 4.30 -4.31
C ASP A 15 -3.53 5.39 -3.22
N PHE A 16 -2.37 5.57 -2.59
CA PHE A 16 -2.11 6.65 -1.65
C PHE A 16 -0.95 7.52 -2.12
N GLU A 17 -1.17 8.84 -2.15
CA GLU A 17 -0.07 9.80 -2.17
C GLU A 17 0.32 10.23 -0.76
N THR A 18 1.60 10.53 -0.55
CA THR A 18 2.13 10.89 0.77
C THR A 18 3.03 12.12 0.75
N THR A 19 3.10 12.83 1.88
CA THR A 19 4.15 13.83 2.10
C THR A 19 5.53 13.20 1.94
N SER A 20 6.45 13.88 1.25
CA SER A 20 7.84 13.48 1.09
C SER A 20 8.78 14.68 0.99
N ASP A 21 10.09 14.47 1.12
CA ASP A 21 11.09 15.53 0.90
C ASP A 21 12.04 15.28 -0.28
N GLY A 22 11.97 14.10 -0.89
CA GLY A 22 12.80 13.68 -2.02
C GLY A 22 14.29 13.51 -1.72
N LYS A 23 14.71 13.69 -0.48
CA LYS A 23 16.12 13.66 -0.06
C LYS A 23 16.43 12.50 0.87
N THR A 24 15.49 12.15 1.74
CA THR A 24 15.65 11.04 2.68
C THR A 24 14.43 10.13 2.72
N HIS A 25 14.68 8.85 2.99
CA HIS A 25 13.66 7.86 3.32
C HIS A 25 13.40 7.77 4.82
N ASP A 26 14.21 8.43 5.66
CA ASP A 26 13.95 8.61 7.09
C ASP A 26 13.00 9.80 7.31
N TYR A 27 11.80 9.71 6.75
CA TYR A 27 10.80 10.76 6.72
C TYR A 27 9.47 10.25 7.29
N PRO A 28 8.81 10.98 8.22
CA PRO A 28 7.50 10.61 8.73
C PRO A 28 6.43 10.94 7.68
N THR A 29 6.22 10.02 6.73
CA THR A 29 5.26 10.18 5.63
C THR A 29 3.82 10.14 6.14
N GLU A 30 3.00 11.11 5.75
CA GLU A 30 1.56 11.18 5.99
C GLU A 30 0.80 11.07 4.67
N VAL A 31 -0.34 10.39 4.65
CA VAL A 31 -1.24 10.34 3.49
C VAL A 31 -1.77 11.75 3.21
N ILE A 32 -1.72 12.16 1.93
CA ILE A 32 -2.22 13.47 1.45
C ILE A 32 -3.25 13.36 0.33
N GLN A 33 -3.38 12.19 -0.29
CA GLN A 33 -4.48 11.83 -1.19
C GLN A 33 -4.81 10.36 -1.00
N PHE A 34 -6.10 10.04 -0.97
CA PHE A 34 -6.62 8.69 -0.81
C PHE A 34 -7.66 8.42 -1.90
N SER A 35 -7.27 7.60 -2.89
CA SER A 35 -8.14 7.25 -4.01
C SER A 35 -8.44 5.76 -4.07
N ILE A 36 -9.65 5.44 -4.53
CA ILE A 36 -10.09 4.08 -4.81
C ILE A 36 -11.00 4.07 -6.04
N VAL A 37 -10.76 3.15 -6.97
CA VAL A 37 -11.63 2.85 -8.10
C VAL A 37 -12.11 1.38 -7.99
N PRO A 38 -13.42 1.14 -7.79
CA PRO A 38 -13.95 -0.22 -7.75
C PRO A 38 -13.97 -0.88 -9.13
N PHE A 39 -13.77 -2.20 -9.15
CA PHE A 39 -13.94 -3.04 -10.33
C PHE A 39 -14.93 -4.18 -10.00
N ASP A 40 -16.01 -4.27 -10.76
CA ASP A 40 -16.97 -5.38 -10.69
C ASP A 40 -16.45 -6.56 -11.51
N VAL A 41 -16.07 -7.63 -10.82
CA VAL A 41 -15.47 -8.82 -11.43
C VAL A 41 -16.46 -9.58 -12.30
N ARG A 42 -17.74 -9.61 -11.92
CA ARG A 42 -18.77 -10.36 -12.65
C ARG A 42 -19.23 -9.59 -13.87
N ALA A 43 -19.46 -8.29 -13.73
CA ALA A 43 -19.84 -7.40 -14.80
C ALA A 43 -18.65 -6.99 -15.68
N LYS A 44 -17.41 -7.31 -15.27
CA LYS A 44 -16.17 -6.98 -15.99
C LYS A 44 -16.04 -5.49 -16.29
N THR A 45 -16.41 -4.67 -15.29
CA THR A 45 -16.59 -3.24 -15.48
C THR A 45 -15.87 -2.46 -14.39
N ILE A 46 -15.13 -1.43 -14.79
CA ILE A 46 -14.55 -0.42 -13.88
C ILE A 46 -15.67 0.56 -13.51
N LEU A 47 -15.94 0.73 -12.21
CA LEU A 47 -17.04 1.55 -11.70
C LEU A 47 -16.55 2.97 -11.34
N VAL A 48 -16.17 3.74 -12.36
CA VAL A 48 -15.58 5.08 -12.20
C VAL A 48 -16.52 6.04 -11.47
N GLU A 49 -17.82 5.93 -11.72
CA GLU A 49 -18.87 6.74 -11.09
C GLU A 49 -19.03 6.49 -9.59
N ARG A 50 -18.41 5.42 -9.08
CA ARG A 50 -18.40 5.04 -7.68
C ARG A 50 -17.04 5.25 -7.03
N ALA A 51 -16.08 5.90 -7.70
CA ALA A 51 -14.76 6.14 -7.14
C ALA A 51 -14.81 6.94 -5.83
N PHE A 52 -13.86 6.65 -4.94
CA PHE A 52 -13.55 7.46 -3.77
C PHE A 52 -12.27 8.24 -4.07
N ASN A 53 -12.25 9.55 -3.80
CA ASN A 53 -11.05 10.38 -3.96
C ASN A 53 -11.14 11.55 -2.99
N GLU A 54 -10.30 11.54 -1.97
CA GLU A 54 -10.24 12.59 -0.95
C GLU A 54 -8.80 13.03 -0.75
N TYR A 55 -8.59 14.34 -0.67
CA TYR A 55 -7.33 14.89 -0.16
C TYR A 55 -7.32 14.83 1.37
N VAL A 56 -6.12 14.79 1.95
CA VAL A 56 -5.93 14.62 3.39
C VAL A 56 -4.97 15.68 3.91
N HIS A 57 -5.35 16.40 4.96
CA HIS A 57 -4.48 17.38 5.62
C HIS A 57 -3.45 16.68 6.54
N PRO A 58 -2.14 16.80 6.24
CA PRO A 58 -1.09 16.25 7.09
C PRO A 58 -0.89 17.10 8.36
N THR A 59 -0.55 16.47 9.47
CA THR A 59 -0.46 17.09 10.80
C THR A 59 0.96 17.18 11.35
N ILE A 60 1.88 16.33 10.89
CA ILE A 60 3.29 16.32 11.28
C ILE A 60 4.07 17.25 10.36
N ASN A 61 3.87 17.14 9.04
CA ASN A 61 4.47 17.99 8.03
C ASN A 61 3.37 18.71 7.22
N PRO A 62 2.68 19.72 7.82
CA PRO A 62 1.54 20.38 7.17
C PRO A 62 1.93 21.18 5.91
N ILE A 63 3.21 21.53 5.76
CA ILE A 63 3.72 22.29 4.60
C ILE A 63 4.42 21.32 3.65
N LEU A 64 3.87 21.20 2.43
CA LEU A 64 4.47 20.41 1.37
C LEU A 64 5.84 20.95 1.00
N THR A 65 6.80 20.04 0.85
CA THR A 65 8.06 20.38 0.21
C THR A 65 7.82 20.65 -1.27
N LYS A 66 8.69 21.45 -1.90
CA LYS A 66 8.62 21.67 -3.35
C LYS A 66 8.67 20.35 -4.12
N HIS A 67 9.54 19.43 -3.69
CA HIS A 67 9.65 18.10 -4.30
C HIS A 67 8.31 17.36 -4.26
N CYS A 68 7.65 17.31 -3.10
CA CYS A 68 6.37 16.62 -2.96
C CYS A 68 5.27 17.23 -3.83
N ALA A 69 5.20 18.56 -3.87
CA ALA A 69 4.23 19.27 -4.70
C ALA A 69 4.48 19.05 -6.20
N ASP A 70 5.75 19.06 -6.64
CA ASP A 70 6.11 18.78 -8.03
C ASP A 70 5.85 17.31 -8.40
N PHE A 71 6.12 16.37 -7.47
CA PHE A 71 5.99 14.94 -7.70
C PHE A 71 4.53 14.52 -7.79
N THR A 72 3.67 15.00 -6.88
CA THR A 72 2.25 14.62 -6.79
C THR A 72 1.31 15.54 -7.56
N GLY A 73 1.78 16.72 -7.97
CA GLY A 73 0.93 17.77 -8.56
C GLY A 73 -0.02 18.44 -7.56
N ILE A 74 0.00 18.07 -6.28
CA ILE A 74 -0.92 18.59 -5.26
C ILE A 74 -0.48 19.98 -4.81
N GLN A 75 -1.43 20.91 -4.76
CA GLN A 75 -1.21 22.27 -4.27
C GLN A 75 -1.42 22.36 -2.76
N GLN A 76 -0.63 23.20 -2.09
CA GLN A 76 -0.74 23.43 -0.65
C GLN A 76 -2.15 23.87 -0.22
N LEU A 77 -2.82 24.71 -1.03
CA LEU A 77 -4.18 25.18 -0.72
C LEU A 77 -5.19 24.04 -0.71
N THR A 78 -5.02 23.03 -1.56
CA THR A 78 -5.85 21.82 -1.56
C THR A 78 -5.76 21.09 -0.23
N LEU A 79 -4.54 20.89 0.27
CA LEU A 79 -4.34 20.22 1.56
C LEU A 79 -4.81 21.08 2.74
N ASN A 80 -4.63 22.40 2.69
CA ASN A 80 -5.09 23.31 3.74
C ASN A 80 -6.61 23.27 3.95
N ALA A 81 -7.38 22.98 2.90
CA ALA A 81 -8.83 22.86 2.95
C ALA A 81 -9.32 21.42 3.21
N ALA A 82 -8.42 20.44 3.21
CA ALA A 82 -8.76 19.03 3.37
C ALA A 82 -9.01 18.65 4.82
N ASP A 83 -9.73 17.55 5.01
CA ASP A 83 -9.92 16.93 6.31
C ASP A 83 -8.68 16.12 6.73
N THR A 84 -8.49 15.91 8.03
CA THR A 84 -7.41 15.04 8.54
C THR A 84 -7.70 13.56 8.26
N PHE A 85 -6.65 12.73 8.25
CA PHE A 85 -6.77 11.30 7.93
C PHE A 85 -7.87 10.56 8.72
N PRO A 86 -8.06 10.75 10.05
CA PRO A 86 -9.16 10.10 10.76
C PRO A 86 -10.55 10.40 10.19
N ILE A 87 -10.80 11.65 9.79
CA ILE A 87 -12.09 12.08 9.24
C ILE A 87 -12.26 11.49 7.84
N VAL A 88 -11.25 11.58 6.97
CA VAL A 88 -11.28 10.99 5.62
C VAL A 88 -11.45 9.47 5.69
N PHE A 89 -10.83 8.80 6.65
CA PHE A 89 -11.02 7.37 6.85
C PHE A 89 -12.46 7.02 7.27
N GLN A 90 -13.13 7.86 8.08
CA GLN A 90 -14.56 7.68 8.35
C GLN A 90 -15.41 7.88 7.10
N LYS A 91 -15.08 8.85 6.23
CA LYS A 91 -15.76 8.99 4.94
C LYS A 91 -15.58 7.75 4.07
N PHE A 92 -14.38 7.16 4.05
CA PHE A 92 -14.11 5.90 3.35
C PHE A 92 -14.97 4.75 3.87
N LEU A 93 -15.10 4.59 5.20
CA LEU A 93 -15.98 3.56 5.78
C LEU A 93 -17.45 3.78 5.39
N GLY A 94 -17.93 5.02 5.44
CA GLY A 94 -19.27 5.37 4.97
C GLY A 94 -19.46 5.12 3.48
N TRP A 95 -18.43 5.40 2.66
CA TRP A 95 -18.43 5.11 1.23
C TRP A 95 -18.53 3.60 0.95
N LEU A 96 -17.78 2.75 1.68
CA LEU A 96 -17.91 1.29 1.56
C LEU A 96 -19.35 0.84 1.83
N GLN A 97 -19.93 1.31 2.94
CA GLN A 97 -21.27 0.96 3.36
C GLN A 97 -22.34 1.40 2.34
N ASN A 98 -22.30 2.65 1.89
CA ASN A 98 -23.26 3.22 0.94
C ASN A 98 -23.22 2.51 -0.42
N ASN A 99 -22.08 1.90 -0.75
CA ASN A 99 -21.87 1.17 -1.98
C ASN A 99 -22.11 -0.35 -1.83
N GLY A 100 -22.41 -0.86 -0.63
CA GLY A 100 -22.53 -2.30 -0.40
C GLY A 100 -21.22 -3.06 -0.65
N PHE A 101 -20.08 -2.40 -0.48
CA PHE A 101 -18.75 -3.02 -0.53
C PHE A 101 -18.43 -3.64 0.83
N GLU A 102 -19.01 -4.81 1.10
CA GLU A 102 -18.71 -5.60 2.30
C GLU A 102 -17.25 -6.05 2.29
N GLU A 103 -16.51 -5.80 3.38
CA GLU A 103 -15.05 -6.00 3.41
C GLU A 103 -14.64 -7.45 3.06
N GLU A 104 -15.38 -8.46 3.53
CA GLU A 104 -15.10 -9.89 3.28
C GLU A 104 -15.31 -10.30 1.81
N ASN A 105 -16.07 -9.49 1.07
CA ASN A 105 -16.39 -9.68 -0.34
C ASN A 105 -15.56 -8.78 -1.25
N CYS A 106 -14.63 -8.00 -0.69
CA CYS A 106 -13.73 -7.13 -1.42
C CYS A 106 -12.27 -7.54 -1.22
N ALA A 107 -11.41 -7.18 -2.17
CA ALA A 107 -9.98 -7.16 -1.96
C ALA A 107 -9.38 -5.85 -2.48
N ILE A 108 -8.47 -5.27 -1.69
CA ILE A 108 -7.68 -4.13 -2.14
C ILE A 108 -6.70 -4.60 -3.21
N VAL A 109 -6.54 -3.81 -4.28
CA VAL A 109 -5.53 -4.00 -5.32
C VAL A 109 -4.58 -2.80 -5.34
N CYS A 110 -3.28 -3.06 -5.24
CA CYS A 110 -2.23 -2.03 -5.30
C CYS A 110 -1.14 -2.45 -6.29
N ASP A 111 -0.37 -1.48 -6.78
CA ASP A 111 0.76 -1.70 -7.68
C ASP A 111 1.94 -2.40 -6.98
N SER A 112 1.97 -2.36 -5.65
CA SER A 112 3.08 -2.82 -4.84
C SER A 112 2.63 -3.10 -3.41
N ARG A 113 3.59 -3.38 -2.53
CA ARG A 113 3.33 -3.51 -1.08
C ARG A 113 3.32 -2.17 -0.36
N GLN A 114 3.69 -1.07 -1.02
CA GLN A 114 3.99 0.18 -0.32
C GLN A 114 2.73 0.78 0.33
N ASP A 115 1.60 0.81 -0.39
CA ASP A 115 0.32 1.36 0.10
C ASP A 115 -0.15 0.68 1.38
N MET A 116 -0.24 -0.65 1.36
CA MET A 116 -0.81 -1.40 2.48
C MET A 116 0.19 -1.66 3.60
N TRP A 117 1.39 -2.15 3.25
CA TRP A 117 2.36 -2.53 4.28
C TRP A 117 3.08 -1.32 4.90
N ARG A 118 3.51 -0.35 4.11
CA ARG A 118 4.29 0.79 4.62
C ARG A 118 3.38 1.98 4.96
N ILE A 119 2.69 2.53 3.97
CA ILE A 119 1.96 3.79 4.08
C ILE A 119 0.79 3.66 5.06
N ALA A 120 -0.15 2.76 4.81
CA ALA A 120 -1.31 2.57 5.67
C ALA A 120 -0.88 2.18 7.08
N GLN A 121 -0.01 1.18 7.24
CA GLN A 121 0.44 0.75 8.57
C GLN A 121 1.07 1.89 9.38
N TYR A 122 1.89 2.72 8.73
CA TYR A 122 2.52 3.87 9.39
C TYR A 122 1.49 4.96 9.70
N GLN A 123 0.61 5.31 8.76
CA GLN A 123 -0.44 6.31 8.96
C GLN A 123 -1.38 5.93 10.12
N PHE A 124 -1.78 4.67 10.21
CA PHE A 124 -2.59 4.15 11.32
C PHE A 124 -1.84 4.22 12.66
N ARG A 125 -0.51 4.01 12.65
CA ARG A 125 0.31 4.23 13.85
C ARG A 125 0.31 5.69 14.29
N LEU A 126 0.43 6.65 13.37
CA LEU A 126 0.46 8.09 13.68
C LEU A 126 -0.81 8.54 14.41
N ILE A 127 -1.97 7.98 14.03
CA ILE A 127 -3.26 8.27 14.66
C ILE A 127 -3.60 7.31 15.82
N ASN A 128 -2.64 6.48 16.23
CA ASN A 128 -2.78 5.49 17.30
C ASN A 128 -3.99 4.54 17.14
N GLN A 129 -4.20 4.05 15.92
CA GLN A 129 -5.25 3.07 15.60
C GLN A 129 -4.64 1.78 15.05
N PRO A 130 -5.30 0.62 15.27
CA PRO A 130 -4.87 -0.63 14.66
C PRO A 130 -5.15 -0.64 13.15
N LEU A 131 -4.29 -1.31 12.37
CA LEU A 131 -4.53 -1.49 10.94
C LEU A 131 -5.81 -2.34 10.70
N PRO A 132 -6.79 -1.85 9.91
CA PRO A 132 -8.05 -2.56 9.64
C PRO A 132 -7.84 -3.89 8.92
N SER A 133 -8.75 -4.85 9.12
CA SER A 133 -8.67 -6.19 8.50
C SER A 133 -8.57 -6.13 6.98
N LEU A 134 -9.35 -5.26 6.33
CA LEU A 134 -9.32 -5.02 4.88
C LEU A 134 -7.93 -4.63 4.36
N PHE A 135 -7.13 -3.88 5.14
CA PHE A 135 -5.78 -3.44 4.74
C PHE A 135 -4.68 -4.43 5.12
N ARG A 136 -5.03 -5.54 5.77
CA ARG A 136 -4.04 -6.55 6.21
C ARG A 136 -3.81 -7.66 5.20
N GLN A 137 -4.50 -7.60 4.07
CA GLN A 137 -4.39 -8.52 2.95
C GLN A 137 -4.78 -7.81 1.66
N TRP A 138 -4.01 -8.01 0.61
CA TRP A 138 -4.25 -7.33 -0.66
C TRP A 138 -3.75 -8.16 -1.84
N VAL A 139 -4.16 -7.71 -3.02
CA VAL A 139 -3.63 -8.12 -4.30
C VAL A 139 -2.52 -7.13 -4.68
N ASN A 140 -1.28 -7.58 -4.62
CA ASN A 140 -0.17 -6.90 -5.29
C ASN A 140 -0.21 -7.29 -6.76
N ILE A 141 -0.77 -6.43 -7.62
CA ILE A 141 -1.01 -6.77 -9.03
C ILE A 141 0.29 -6.89 -9.80
N LYS A 142 1.31 -6.11 -9.46
CA LYS A 142 2.65 -6.19 -10.07
C LYS A 142 3.28 -7.57 -9.86
N LYS A 143 3.06 -8.19 -8.70
CA LYS A 143 3.53 -9.55 -8.43
C LYS A 143 2.83 -10.59 -9.31
N ILE A 144 1.55 -10.41 -9.59
CA ILE A 144 0.80 -11.27 -10.53
C ILE A 144 1.34 -11.09 -11.94
N PHE A 145 1.47 -9.84 -12.38
CA PHE A 145 2.09 -9.47 -13.65
C PHE A 145 3.46 -10.13 -13.80
N ASP A 146 4.36 -9.96 -12.83
CA ASP A 146 5.69 -10.57 -12.87
C ASP A 146 5.62 -12.10 -12.89
N THR A 147 4.70 -12.73 -12.18
CA THR A 147 4.62 -14.20 -12.18
C THR A 147 4.18 -14.75 -13.53
N GLY A 148 3.40 -13.99 -14.31
CA GLY A 148 2.95 -14.36 -15.65
C GLY A 148 4.00 -14.18 -16.75
N LEU A 149 5.11 -13.49 -16.48
CA LEU A 149 6.16 -13.23 -17.47
C LEU A 149 7.31 -14.23 -17.44
N GLU A 150 7.81 -14.57 -18.62
CA GLU A 150 9.05 -15.33 -18.78
C GLU A 150 10.28 -14.52 -18.32
N PRO A 151 11.39 -15.18 -17.93
CA PRO A 151 12.59 -14.49 -17.47
C PRO A 151 13.23 -13.54 -18.49
N CYS A 152 13.04 -13.76 -19.79
CA CYS A 152 13.50 -12.83 -20.84
C CYS A 152 12.66 -11.55 -20.83
N GLU A 153 11.33 -11.68 -20.83
CA GLU A 153 10.40 -10.55 -20.85
C GLU A 153 10.59 -9.61 -19.65
N LYS A 154 10.82 -10.18 -18.46
CA LYS A 154 11.13 -9.40 -17.24
C LYS A 154 12.34 -8.48 -17.40
N ARG A 155 13.36 -8.94 -18.13
CA ARG A 155 14.60 -8.17 -18.34
C ARG A 155 14.42 -7.06 -19.36
N GLU A 156 13.39 -7.14 -20.19
CA GLU A 156 13.09 -6.22 -21.28
C GLU A 156 12.00 -5.20 -20.92
N LEU A 157 11.43 -5.26 -19.71
CA LEU A 157 10.44 -4.30 -19.24
C LEU A 157 10.98 -2.86 -19.25
N ILE A 158 10.31 -2.00 -20.02
CA ILE A 158 10.65 -0.58 -20.14
C ILE A 158 9.81 0.23 -19.15
N GLY A 159 10.45 1.08 -18.33
CA GLY A 159 9.76 1.96 -17.39
C GLY A 159 10.53 2.14 -16.09
N LYS A 160 10.29 3.27 -15.41
CA LYS A 160 10.90 3.60 -14.11
C LYS A 160 10.04 3.11 -12.95
N THR A 161 8.72 3.20 -13.08
CA THR A 161 7.74 2.78 -12.05
C THR A 161 7.12 1.42 -12.38
N ASN A 162 6.40 0.81 -11.44
CA ASN A 162 5.68 -0.44 -11.71
C ASN A 162 4.54 -0.22 -12.69
N ILE A 163 3.76 0.85 -12.53
CA ILE A 163 2.65 1.21 -13.41
C ILE A 163 3.18 1.42 -14.84
N GLU A 164 4.24 2.23 -15.02
CA GLU A 164 4.83 2.46 -16.35
C GLU A 164 5.27 1.17 -17.04
N LYS A 165 5.90 0.25 -16.30
CA LYS A 165 6.32 -1.06 -16.84
C LYS A 165 5.12 -1.89 -17.31
N MET A 166 4.06 -1.93 -16.50
CA MET A 166 2.85 -2.69 -16.83
C MET A 166 2.10 -2.06 -18.00
N VAL A 167 1.90 -0.74 -17.99
CA VAL A 167 1.23 0.00 -19.08
C VAL A 167 1.92 -0.21 -20.41
N LYS A 168 3.27 -0.08 -20.45
CA LYS A 168 4.04 -0.24 -21.69
C LYS A 168 4.00 -1.67 -22.22
N TYR A 169 4.15 -2.66 -21.34
CA TYR A 169 4.11 -4.06 -21.77
C TYR A 169 2.69 -4.50 -22.19
N LEU A 170 1.66 -4.03 -21.50
CA LEU A 170 0.27 -4.36 -21.80
C LEU A 170 -0.34 -3.51 -22.93
N GLU A 171 0.41 -2.53 -23.44
CA GLU A 171 -0.08 -1.55 -24.43
C GLU A 171 -1.37 -0.84 -23.97
N ILE A 172 -1.39 -0.41 -22.70
CA ILE A 172 -2.51 0.33 -22.09
C ILE A 172 -2.13 1.81 -22.06
N GLU A 173 -3.08 2.70 -22.37
CA GLU A 173 -2.87 4.13 -22.21
C GLU A 173 -2.89 4.51 -20.71
N GLN A 174 -1.90 5.29 -20.29
CA GLN A 174 -1.92 5.88 -18.95
C GLN A 174 -3.01 6.95 -18.87
N ILE A 175 -3.86 6.87 -17.87
CA ILE A 175 -4.95 7.82 -17.66
C ILE A 175 -4.46 8.92 -16.73
N GLY A 176 -4.67 10.18 -17.12
CA GLY A 176 -4.37 11.34 -16.28
C GLY A 176 -2.87 11.57 -16.09
N ILE A 177 -2.49 12.04 -14.91
CA ILE A 177 -1.12 12.44 -14.58
C ILE A 177 -0.54 11.39 -13.63
N ALA A 178 0.73 10.98 -13.85
CA ALA A 178 1.43 10.09 -12.93
C ALA A 178 1.49 10.71 -11.52
N HIS A 179 1.33 9.89 -10.47
CA HIS A 179 1.41 10.34 -9.08
C HIS A 179 0.28 11.30 -8.65
N ASP A 180 -0.83 11.29 -9.39
CA ASP A 180 -2.14 11.65 -8.86
C ASP A 180 -2.88 10.35 -8.53
N ALA A 181 -3.31 10.18 -7.27
CA ALA A 181 -3.79 8.88 -6.80
C ALA A 181 -5.01 8.36 -7.58
N LEU A 182 -5.88 9.26 -8.07
CA LEU A 182 -7.05 8.85 -8.86
C LEU A 182 -6.64 8.39 -10.26
N SER A 183 -5.74 9.13 -10.91
CA SER A 183 -5.16 8.78 -12.21
C SER A 183 -4.45 7.42 -12.16
N ASP A 184 -3.68 7.18 -11.09
CA ASP A 184 -2.99 5.91 -10.86
C ASP A 184 -3.99 4.77 -10.59
N CYS A 185 -5.05 5.00 -9.79
CA CYS A 185 -6.13 4.01 -9.62
C CYS A 185 -6.83 3.64 -10.93
N LEU A 186 -7.17 4.63 -11.78
CA LEU A 186 -7.84 4.38 -13.06
C LEU A 186 -6.95 3.58 -14.03
N THR A 187 -5.67 3.94 -14.08
CA THR A 187 -4.67 3.21 -14.89
C THR A 187 -4.50 1.79 -14.36
N LEU A 188 -4.37 1.63 -13.03
CA LEU A 188 -4.21 0.33 -12.38
C LEU A 188 -5.45 -0.56 -12.49
N ALA A 189 -6.65 0.03 -12.54
CA ALA A 189 -7.89 -0.69 -12.81
C ALA A 189 -7.91 -1.27 -14.23
N ASN A 190 -7.43 -0.53 -15.23
CA ASN A 190 -7.27 -1.04 -16.60
C ASN A 190 -6.21 -2.15 -16.69
N ILE A 191 -5.08 -2.00 -15.99
CA ILE A 191 -4.05 -3.04 -15.87
C ILE A 191 -4.66 -4.32 -15.26
N THR A 192 -5.39 -4.17 -14.15
CA THR A 192 -6.04 -5.28 -13.45
C THR A 192 -7.06 -5.98 -14.35
N HIS A 193 -7.85 -5.19 -15.09
CA HIS A 193 -8.80 -5.71 -16.07
C HIS A 193 -8.10 -6.54 -17.16
N ARG A 194 -7.02 -6.03 -17.76
CA ARG A 194 -6.26 -6.76 -18.79
C ARG A 194 -5.66 -8.06 -18.26
N ILE A 195 -5.11 -8.05 -17.04
CA ILE A 195 -4.57 -9.25 -16.39
C ILE A 195 -5.67 -10.30 -16.18
N LEU A 196 -6.88 -9.88 -15.81
CA LEU A 196 -8.05 -10.77 -15.71
C LEU A 196 -8.47 -11.33 -17.09
N GLU A 197 -8.45 -10.51 -18.14
CA GLU A 197 -8.75 -10.93 -19.52
C GLU A 197 -7.76 -11.99 -20.03
N TRP A 198 -6.49 -11.89 -19.64
CA TRP A 198 -5.46 -12.91 -19.93
C TRP A 198 -5.64 -14.20 -19.14
N GLY A 199 -6.65 -14.29 -18.26
CA GLY A 199 -6.98 -15.49 -17.52
C GLY A 199 -6.05 -15.76 -16.34
N CYS A 200 -5.25 -14.77 -15.92
CA CYS A 200 -4.45 -14.82 -14.71
C CYS A 200 -5.36 -14.85 -13.47
N PRO A 201 -5.09 -15.72 -12.47
CA PRO A 201 -5.79 -15.65 -11.20
C PRO A 201 -5.46 -14.36 -10.45
N VAL A 202 -6.49 -13.57 -10.15
CA VAL A 202 -6.37 -12.36 -9.32
C VAL A 202 -7.00 -12.65 -7.97
N THR A 203 -6.14 -12.86 -6.97
CA THR A 203 -6.52 -13.15 -5.59
C THR A 203 -5.48 -12.55 -4.65
N VAL A 204 -5.81 -12.49 -3.37
CA VAL A 204 -4.89 -12.02 -2.32
C VAL A 204 -3.60 -12.83 -2.39
N ASN A 205 -2.48 -12.12 -2.56
CA ASN A 205 -1.16 -12.71 -2.75
C ASN A 205 -0.11 -12.15 -1.79
N GLU A 206 -0.48 -11.16 -0.99
CA GLU A 206 0.29 -10.60 0.12
C GLU A 206 -0.65 -10.31 1.30
N MET A 207 -0.14 -10.53 2.51
CA MET A 207 -0.81 -10.20 3.77
C MET A 207 0.21 -9.77 4.81
N VAL A 208 -0.24 -9.20 5.92
CA VAL A 208 0.65 -8.90 7.06
C VAL A 208 0.44 -9.80 8.28
N TYR A 209 1.53 -10.07 8.99
CA TYR A 209 1.57 -10.91 10.20
C TYR A 209 2.54 -10.34 11.23
N CYS A 210 2.29 -10.62 12.51
CA CYS A 210 2.97 -9.94 13.61
C CYS A 210 4.39 -10.41 13.90
N SER A 211 4.70 -11.69 13.68
CA SER A 211 5.96 -12.26 14.19
C SER A 211 6.70 -13.16 13.20
N PRO A 212 7.31 -12.59 12.15
CA PRO A 212 8.25 -13.31 11.29
C PRO A 212 9.46 -13.90 12.02
N LEU A 213 9.88 -15.09 11.59
CA LEU A 213 11.08 -15.75 12.11
C LEU A 213 12.37 -14.96 11.79
N TRP A 214 12.46 -14.39 10.59
CA TRP A 214 13.65 -13.66 10.14
C TRP A 214 13.92 -12.37 10.94
N ARG A 215 12.93 -11.82 11.65
CA ARG A 215 13.14 -10.68 12.56
C ARG A 215 13.82 -11.07 13.88
N LYS A 216 13.91 -12.36 14.22
CA LYS A 216 14.61 -12.81 15.43
C LYS A 216 16.12 -12.55 15.39
N HIS A 217 16.68 -12.46 14.20
CA HIS A 217 18.08 -12.09 14.01
C HIS A 217 18.16 -10.58 13.85
N PRO A 218 19.00 -9.87 14.63
CA PRO A 218 19.24 -8.45 14.45
C PRO A 218 19.63 -8.12 13.01
N ILE A 219 19.28 -6.92 12.56
CA ILE A 219 19.70 -6.43 11.25
C ILE A 219 21.17 -6.00 11.34
N ASP A 220 22.00 -6.44 10.39
CA ASP A 220 23.36 -5.93 10.25
C ASP A 220 23.34 -4.58 9.53
N MET A 221 23.51 -3.50 10.30
CA MET A 221 23.47 -2.13 9.78
C MET A 221 24.67 -1.77 8.91
N SER A 222 25.76 -2.54 8.95
CA SER A 222 26.92 -2.29 8.08
C SER A 222 26.60 -2.51 6.59
N LEU A 223 25.57 -3.32 6.30
CA LEU A 223 25.08 -3.57 4.95
C LEU A 223 24.13 -2.48 4.42
N TYR A 224 23.68 -1.58 5.29
CA TYR A 224 22.64 -0.59 5.00
C TYR A 224 23.05 0.80 5.45
N THR A 225 24.33 1.15 5.32
CA THR A 225 24.83 2.49 5.73
C THR A 225 24.20 3.64 4.94
N ASP A 226 23.70 3.35 3.73
CA ASP A 226 23.02 4.28 2.82
C ASP A 226 21.50 4.31 2.97
N TRP A 227 20.92 3.69 4.00
CA TRP A 227 19.47 3.47 4.11
C TRP A 227 18.62 4.72 4.07
N ARG A 228 19.17 5.88 4.44
CA ARG A 228 18.46 7.16 4.35
C ARG A 228 18.31 7.65 2.92
N THR A 229 19.20 7.29 2.00
CA THR A 229 19.20 7.76 0.61
C THR A 229 18.89 6.67 -0.41
N ASN A 230 18.84 5.41 0.01
CA ASN A 230 18.56 4.26 -0.84
C ASN A 230 17.25 3.59 -0.44
N PHE A 231 16.29 3.59 -1.36
CA PHE A 231 14.93 3.07 -1.12
C PHE A 231 14.91 1.59 -0.72
N MET A 232 15.78 0.78 -1.31
CA MET A 232 15.82 -0.66 -1.01
C MET A 232 16.40 -0.92 0.38
N SER A 233 17.47 -0.20 0.75
CA SER A 233 18.04 -0.23 2.10
C SER A 233 17.03 0.30 3.14
N ALA A 234 16.32 1.40 2.85
CA ALA A 234 15.27 1.95 3.71
C ALA A 234 14.16 0.92 4.00
N ASN A 235 13.70 0.20 2.96
CA ASN A 235 12.70 -0.86 3.13
C ASN A 235 13.14 -1.94 4.13
N ARG A 236 14.44 -2.26 4.22
CA ARG A 236 14.96 -3.19 5.24
C ARG A 236 14.83 -2.64 6.65
N ILE A 237 14.94 -1.33 6.82
CA ILE A 237 14.73 -0.65 8.11
C ILE A 237 13.25 -0.61 8.46
N PHE A 238 12.37 -0.23 7.52
CA PHE A 238 10.91 -0.30 7.71
C PHE A 238 10.44 -1.72 8.06
N GLU A 239 11.03 -2.73 7.42
CA GLU A 239 10.81 -4.14 7.71
C GLU A 239 11.15 -4.51 9.16
N ARG A 240 11.97 -3.75 9.88
CA ARG A 240 12.25 -3.97 11.31
C ARG A 240 11.38 -3.11 12.21
N VAL A 241 11.14 -1.85 11.85
CA VAL A 241 10.42 -0.87 12.68
C VAL A 241 8.91 -1.11 12.68
N LEU A 242 8.32 -1.45 11.53
CA LEU A 242 6.87 -1.59 11.42
C LEU A 242 6.39 -2.90 12.10
N PRO A 243 5.36 -2.84 12.97
CA PRO A 243 4.93 -3.98 13.79
C PRO A 243 4.58 -5.25 13.01
N LEU A 244 3.99 -5.09 11.83
CA LEU A 244 3.52 -6.17 10.97
C LEU A 244 4.42 -6.29 9.73
N ALA A 245 4.81 -7.51 9.42
CA ALA A 245 5.64 -7.86 8.26
C ALA A 245 4.79 -8.42 7.11
N VAL A 246 5.26 -8.28 5.87
CA VAL A 246 4.62 -8.87 4.69
C VAL A 246 4.92 -10.36 4.57
N ARG A 247 3.89 -11.14 4.22
CA ARG A 247 3.96 -12.55 3.84
C ARG A 247 3.35 -12.74 2.46
N SER A 248 4.02 -13.50 1.60
CA SER A 248 3.42 -14.01 0.36
C SER A 248 2.37 -15.06 0.65
N VAL A 249 1.26 -15.03 -0.09
CA VAL A 249 0.19 -16.01 -0.05
C VAL A 249 0.01 -16.61 -1.44
N SER A 250 -0.01 -17.93 -1.55
CA SER A 250 -0.25 -18.65 -2.81
C SER A 250 -1.62 -19.32 -2.86
N ASN A 251 -2.16 -19.70 -1.70
CA ASN A 251 -3.43 -20.41 -1.55
C ASN A 251 -4.34 -19.63 -0.61
N TYR A 252 -4.83 -18.48 -1.07
CA TYR A 252 -5.76 -17.67 -0.28
C TYR A 252 -7.10 -18.38 -0.11
N ASP A 253 -7.64 -18.33 1.10
CA ASP A 253 -8.96 -18.81 1.47
C ASP A 253 -9.73 -17.70 2.22
N LYS A 254 -11.04 -17.59 2.02
CA LYS A 254 -11.85 -16.52 2.63
C LYS A 254 -11.82 -16.53 4.16
N THR A 255 -11.63 -17.70 4.79
CA THR A 255 -11.48 -17.83 6.26
C THR A 255 -10.20 -17.16 6.80
N MET A 256 -9.27 -16.76 5.93
CA MET A 256 -8.07 -16.01 6.31
C MET A 256 -8.37 -14.54 6.58
N PHE A 257 -9.49 -14.00 6.09
CA PHE A 257 -9.88 -12.61 6.31
C PHE A 257 -9.98 -12.29 7.80
N GLY A 258 -9.42 -11.16 8.21
CA GLY A 258 -9.51 -10.66 9.58
C GLY A 258 -8.71 -11.43 10.62
N ILE A 259 -7.99 -12.50 10.26
CA ILE A 259 -7.24 -13.34 11.21
C ILE A 259 -5.74 -13.31 10.87
N CYS A 260 -4.90 -13.00 11.87
CA CYS A 260 -3.45 -13.03 11.68
C CYS A 260 -2.95 -14.46 11.41
N SER A 261 -2.21 -14.64 10.30
CA SER A 261 -1.69 -15.97 9.92
C SER A 261 -0.70 -16.58 10.92
N TYR A 262 -0.12 -15.78 11.83
CA TYR A 262 0.80 -16.21 12.89
C TYR A 262 0.08 -16.52 14.21
N CYS A 263 -0.46 -15.51 14.89
CA CYS A 263 -1.02 -15.69 16.23
C CYS A 263 -2.50 -16.11 16.25
N LYS A 264 -3.14 -16.19 15.08
CA LYS A 264 -4.56 -16.57 14.90
C LYS A 264 -5.56 -15.66 15.62
N LYS A 265 -5.16 -14.42 15.97
CA LYS A 265 -6.02 -13.40 16.58
C LYS A 265 -6.46 -12.35 15.56
N GLY A 266 -7.61 -11.73 15.83
CA GLY A 266 -8.16 -10.62 15.04
C GLY A 266 -7.34 -9.33 15.14
N ASN A 267 -7.65 -8.33 14.30
CA ASN A 267 -6.89 -7.08 14.20
C ASN A 267 -7.01 -6.16 15.43
N THR A 268 -8.08 -6.28 16.21
CA THR A 268 -8.25 -5.56 17.48
C THR A 268 -7.32 -6.04 18.58
N VAL A 269 -6.67 -7.21 18.40
CA VAL A 269 -5.72 -7.78 19.36
C VAL A 269 -4.33 -7.91 18.74
N CYS A 270 -4.23 -8.49 17.54
CA CYS A 270 -2.97 -8.65 16.84
C CYS A 270 -2.52 -7.36 16.18
N GLY A 271 -1.33 -6.88 16.52
CA GLY A 271 -0.71 -5.70 15.89
C GLY A 271 -0.92 -4.40 16.65
N VAL A 272 -1.65 -4.44 17.78
CA VAL A 272 -1.79 -3.30 18.71
C VAL A 272 -0.44 -2.93 19.33
N SER A 273 0.40 -3.92 19.63
CA SER A 273 1.79 -3.74 20.04
C SER A 273 2.74 -4.45 19.08
N HIS A 274 3.95 -3.91 18.95
CA HIS A 274 5.00 -4.59 18.20
C HIS A 274 5.52 -5.79 19.00
N THR A 275 5.41 -6.99 18.44
CA THR A 275 5.84 -8.24 19.11
C THR A 275 7.35 -8.53 18.97
N GLN A 276 8.07 -7.74 18.19
CA GLN A 276 9.49 -7.90 17.89
C GLN A 276 10.17 -6.52 17.71
N PRO A 277 10.05 -5.60 18.68
CA PRO A 277 10.62 -4.26 18.55
C PRO A 277 12.14 -4.35 18.33
N PRO A 278 12.71 -3.63 17.36
CA PRO A 278 14.13 -3.76 17.01
C PRO A 278 15.01 -2.91 17.93
N VAL A 279 15.05 -3.23 19.23
CA VAL A 279 15.81 -2.47 20.24
C VAL A 279 17.28 -2.30 19.86
N ASP A 280 17.91 -3.36 19.34
CA ASP A 280 19.30 -3.33 18.89
C ASP A 280 19.53 -2.35 17.73
N LEU A 281 18.56 -2.20 16.83
CA LEU A 281 18.64 -1.20 15.76
C LEU A 281 18.69 0.21 16.36
N TYR A 282 17.77 0.52 17.28
CA TYR A 282 17.67 1.85 17.87
C TYR A 282 18.91 2.24 18.68
N ASN A 283 19.51 1.29 19.40
CA ASN A 283 20.71 1.53 20.21
C ASN A 283 21.98 1.73 19.37
N ASN A 284 22.02 1.19 18.15
CA ASN A 284 23.22 1.20 17.30
C ASN A 284 23.17 2.22 16.15
N LEU A 285 22.04 2.93 15.98
CA LEU A 285 21.95 3.97 14.97
C LEU A 285 22.78 5.20 15.38
N PRO A 286 23.66 5.74 14.50
CA PRO A 286 24.49 6.91 14.81
C PRO A 286 23.66 8.17 15.04
N GLU A 287 22.52 8.26 14.35
CA GLU A 287 21.52 9.30 14.51
C GLU A 287 20.15 8.65 14.67
N PRO A 288 19.26 9.20 15.52
CA PRO A 288 17.92 8.66 15.70
C PRO A 288 17.18 8.45 14.37
N CYS A 289 16.38 7.39 14.30
CA CYS A 289 15.46 7.17 13.20
C CYS A 289 14.26 8.12 13.37
N VAL A 290 14.19 9.14 12.52
CA VAL A 290 13.21 10.23 12.59
C VAL A 290 11.79 9.71 12.48
N PHE A 291 11.49 8.88 11.47
CA PHE A 291 10.12 8.38 11.29
C PHE A 291 9.70 7.49 12.46
N ALA A 292 10.64 6.72 13.01
CA ALA A 292 10.35 5.80 14.08
C ALA A 292 10.10 6.51 15.42
N LYS A 293 10.90 7.54 15.72
CA LYS A 293 10.74 8.41 16.88
C LYS A 293 9.44 9.22 16.80
N CYS A 294 9.14 9.76 15.63
CA CYS A 294 7.90 10.52 15.38
C CYS A 294 6.65 9.68 15.67
N ALA A 295 6.63 8.43 15.20
CA ALA A 295 5.55 7.47 15.44
C ALA A 295 5.62 6.76 16.81
N ARG A 296 6.52 7.21 17.70
CA ARG A 296 6.71 6.68 19.06
C ARG A 296 6.90 5.16 19.09
N TYR A 297 7.73 4.63 18.20
CA TYR A 297 8.12 3.22 18.27
C TYR A 297 9.17 2.94 19.35
N TYR A 298 9.92 3.97 19.75
CA TYR A 298 10.88 3.97 20.85
C TYR A 298 11.09 5.40 21.36
#